data_AF-A0D4B6-F1
#
_entry.id   AF-A0D4B6-F1
#
_cell.length_a   1.000
_cell.length_b   1.000
_cell.length_c   1.000
_cell.angle_alpha   90.00
_cell.angle_beta   90.00
_cell.angle_gamma   90.00
#
_symmetry.space_group_name_H-M   'P 1'
#
loop_
_entity.id
_entity.type
_entity.pdbx_description
1 polymer ?
#
loop_
_entity_poly.entity_id
_entity_poly.type
_entity_poly.pdbx_seq_one_letter_code
_entity_poly.pdbx_strand_id
1 'polypeptide(L)'
;MIRYGVTINDYETRNDVIYYTIHVNDQKAIKALQKRYSDLKALNQKIYQKNNEFKLKLSLPRFPRKKMFGRTKNSQSDIKTRGLELQQYLEIILNIPTLWSFQFFREFLPQAELLDETFRLEQINTEYSKDLCWLQMDELKKSFLQRQEQFQSNKKNKQKGKEISGYYQRFHFTINEFAIQNDFVLYFIILTDTKKTTKYRFEARYSNLRDCHHLLEKQQFKNSLFHFPKRRLIGQTRDNPQLIQERQEQLQRYLNQTFSVQEFVESEPLVYFITKIKLEGKPIKQNLNERVSQLSQQVIGSSFNLSQGIEEIREQKSC
;
A
#
# COMPACT_ATOMS: atom_id res chain seq x y z
N MET A 1 1.04 -9.39 16.29
CA MET A 1 0.19 -8.21 16.01
C MET A 1 0.58 -7.15 17.02
N ILE A 2 0.93 -5.95 16.57
CA ILE A 2 1.35 -4.86 17.47
C ILE A 2 0.12 -4.38 18.23
N ARG A 3 0.24 -4.24 19.55
CA ARG A 3 -0.81 -3.73 20.42
C ARG A 3 -0.21 -2.60 21.24
N TYR A 4 -0.84 -1.44 21.21
CA TYR A 4 -0.41 -0.29 22.00
C TYR A 4 -1.17 -0.28 23.33
N GLY A 5 -0.44 -0.10 24.43
CA GLY A 5 -1.04 0.27 25.71
C GLY A 5 -1.05 1.79 25.86
N VAL A 6 -2.03 2.30 26.60
CA VAL A 6 -2.16 3.73 26.90
C VAL A 6 -2.36 3.90 28.39
N THR A 7 -1.61 4.83 28.97
CA THR A 7 -1.68 5.15 30.39
C THR A 7 -1.74 6.67 30.58
N ILE A 8 -2.74 7.15 31.33
CA ILE A 8 -2.90 8.57 31.71
C ILE A 8 -2.98 8.64 33.23
N ASN A 9 -1.82 8.79 33.88
CA ASN A 9 -1.71 8.79 35.34
C ASN A 9 -1.59 10.19 35.94
N ASP A 10 -1.24 11.18 35.12
CA ASP A 10 -0.88 12.51 35.61
C ASP A 10 -1.44 13.62 34.72
N TYR A 11 -1.58 14.81 35.30
CA TYR A 11 -1.99 16.00 34.61
C TYR A 11 -1.32 17.25 35.20
N GLU A 12 -1.11 18.23 34.34
CA GLU A 12 -0.59 19.54 34.72
C GLU A 12 -1.61 20.63 34.41
N THR A 13 -1.66 21.65 35.26
CA THR A 13 -2.46 22.86 35.00
C THR A 13 -1.54 24.00 34.59
N ARG A 14 -1.65 24.46 33.35
CA ARG A 14 -0.92 25.63 32.83
C ARG A 14 -1.92 26.68 32.38
N ASN A 15 -1.81 27.91 32.88
CA ASN A 15 -2.69 29.02 32.52
C ASN A 15 -4.19 28.63 32.57
N ASP A 16 -4.60 27.96 33.66
CA ASP A 16 -6.00 27.54 33.87
C ASP A 16 -6.52 26.49 32.85
N VAL A 17 -5.59 25.75 32.25
CA VAL A 17 -5.86 24.68 31.28
C VAL A 17 -5.19 23.37 31.69
N ILE A 18 -5.95 22.28 31.63
CA ILE A 18 -5.49 20.94 32.00
C ILE A 18 -4.83 20.24 30.81
N TYR A 19 -3.60 19.80 31.01
CA TYR A 19 -2.82 18.96 30.10
C TYR A 19 -2.66 17.58 30.72
N TYR A 20 -3.10 16.54 30.03
CA TYR A 20 -2.91 15.15 30.43
C TYR A 20 -1.57 14.65 29.92
N THR A 21 -0.80 14.00 30.79
CA THR A 21 0.40 13.28 30.40
C THR A 21 0.01 11.87 29.96
N ILE A 22 0.15 11.61 28.67
CA ILE A 22 -0.26 10.37 28.01
C ILE A 22 1.00 9.58 27.70
N HIS A 23 1.10 8.37 28.24
CA HIS A 23 2.11 7.40 27.88
C HIS A 23 1.51 6.38 26.93
N VAL A 24 2.08 6.28 25.73
CA VAL A 24 1.76 5.23 24.76
C VAL A 24 2.95 4.28 24.73
N ASN A 25 2.71 3.00 24.92
CA ASN A 25 3.75 1.99 24.87
C ASN A 25 3.41 0.89 23.87
N ASP A 26 4.45 0.32 23.28
CA ASP A 26 4.40 -0.99 22.63
C ASP A 26 5.36 -1.94 23.37
N GLN A 27 5.64 -3.12 22.79
CA GLN A 27 6.54 -4.10 23.39
C GLN A 27 8.00 -3.66 23.45
N LYS A 28 8.39 -2.60 22.73
CA LYS A 28 9.77 -2.17 22.48
C LYS A 28 10.06 -0.74 22.93
N ALA A 29 9.06 0.15 22.95
CA ALA A 29 9.24 1.56 23.20
C ALA A 29 8.06 2.21 23.91
N ILE A 30 8.36 3.33 24.55
CA ILE A 30 7.42 4.17 25.27
C ILE A 30 7.54 5.60 24.71
N LYS A 31 6.41 6.26 24.50
CA LYS A 31 6.31 7.65 24.12
C LYS A 31 5.42 8.39 25.10
N ALA A 32 5.93 9.49 25.64
CA ALA A 32 5.17 10.41 26.47
C ALA A 32 4.77 11.64 25.65
N LEU A 33 3.54 12.09 25.78
CA LEU A 33 3.02 13.29 25.14
C LEU A 33 2.03 14.00 26.05
N GLN A 34 2.05 15.33 26.01
CA GLN A 34 1.12 16.16 26.78
C GLN A 34 0.04 16.73 25.86
N LYS A 35 -1.23 16.45 26.18
CA LYS A 35 -2.38 16.91 25.37
C LYS A 35 -3.50 17.40 26.25
N ARG A 36 -4.19 18.43 25.78
CA ARG A 36 -5.43 18.89 26.38
C ARG A 36 -6.60 18.08 25.83
N TYR A 37 -7.72 18.11 26.55
CA TYR A 37 -8.97 17.52 26.08
C TYR A 37 -9.39 18.06 24.69
N SER A 38 -9.18 19.35 24.41
CA SER A 38 -9.48 19.95 23.11
C SER A 38 -8.66 19.36 21.97
N ASP A 39 -7.40 19.03 22.23
CA ASP A 39 -6.48 18.50 21.23
C ASP A 39 -6.90 17.06 20.86
N LEU A 40 -7.29 16.26 21.85
CA LEU A 40 -7.84 14.92 21.64
C LEU A 40 -9.23 14.94 20.99
N LYS A 41 -10.04 15.97 21.27
CA LYS A 41 -11.32 16.18 20.57
C LYS A 41 -11.10 16.50 19.09
N ALA A 42 -10.09 17.33 18.79
CA ALA A 42 -9.72 17.64 17.41
C ALA A 42 -9.18 16.39 16.67
N LEU A 43 -8.39 15.55 17.36
CA LEU A 43 -8.00 14.22 16.85
C LEU A 43 -9.25 13.39 16.50
N ASN A 44 -10.21 13.27 17.43
CA ASN A 44 -11.45 12.55 17.19
C ASN A 44 -12.18 13.09 15.95
N GLN A 45 -12.31 14.41 15.80
CA GLN A 45 -12.94 15.01 14.62
C GLN A 45 -12.21 14.64 13.32
N LYS A 46 -10.88 14.67 13.31
CA LYS A 46 -10.07 14.21 12.16
C LYS A 46 -10.31 12.75 11.83
N ILE A 47 -10.43 11.88 12.83
CA ILE A 47 -10.73 10.45 12.63
C ILE A 47 -12.09 10.27 11.97
N TYR A 48 -13.13 10.95 12.45
CA TYR A 48 -14.47 10.90 11.85
C TYR A 48 -14.46 11.44 10.41
N GLN A 49 -13.75 12.53 10.16
CA GLN A 49 -13.58 13.08 8.82
C GLN A 49 -12.95 12.06 7.88
N LYS A 50 -11.85 11.41 8.29
CA LYS A 50 -11.17 10.38 7.49
C LYS A 50 -11.98 9.11 7.32
N ASN A 51 -12.70 8.67 8.35
CA ASN A 51 -13.62 7.54 8.28
C ASN A 51 -14.67 7.74 7.18
N ASN A 52 -15.19 8.97 7.05
CA ASN A 52 -16.15 9.34 6.01
C ASN A 52 -15.47 9.54 4.65
N GLU A 53 -14.38 10.30 4.59
CA GLU A 53 -13.65 10.61 3.35
C GLU A 53 -13.18 9.34 2.64
N PHE A 54 -12.61 8.40 3.39
CA PHE A 54 -12.07 7.13 2.87
C PHE A 54 -13.10 5.98 2.92
N LYS A 55 -14.33 6.25 3.36
CA LYS A 55 -15.42 5.26 3.50
C LYS A 55 -15.00 4.01 4.27
N LEU A 56 -14.26 4.18 5.37
CA LEU A 56 -13.66 3.07 6.12
C LEU A 56 -14.70 2.21 6.85
N LYS A 57 -15.89 2.77 7.14
CA LYS A 57 -16.98 2.11 7.89
C LYS A 57 -16.53 1.58 9.26
N LEU A 58 -15.61 2.27 9.91
CA LEU A 58 -15.14 1.91 11.24
C LEU A 58 -16.23 2.19 12.27
N SER A 59 -16.43 1.24 13.19
CA SER A 59 -17.19 1.46 14.42
C SER A 59 -16.31 2.20 15.42
N LEU A 60 -16.43 3.52 15.46
CA LEU A 60 -15.60 4.38 16.32
C LEU A 60 -16.21 4.46 17.72
N PRO A 61 -15.40 4.32 18.79
CA PRO A 61 -15.88 4.53 20.16
C PRO A 61 -16.36 5.96 20.34
N ARG A 62 -17.30 6.14 21.27
CA ARG A 62 -17.82 7.46 21.61
C ARG A 62 -16.75 8.28 22.33
N PHE A 63 -16.51 9.49 21.84
CA PHE A 63 -15.58 10.41 22.51
C PHE A 63 -16.14 10.88 23.87
N PRO A 64 -15.32 10.97 24.92
CA PRO A 64 -15.75 11.46 26.24
C PRO A 64 -16.40 12.84 26.15
N ARG A 65 -17.57 13.05 26.76
CA ARG A 65 -18.32 14.31 26.64
C ARG A 65 -17.78 15.38 27.59
N LYS A 66 -17.95 16.65 27.22
CA LYS A 66 -17.80 17.75 28.17
C LYS A 66 -18.92 17.67 29.21
N LYS A 67 -18.60 17.98 30.47
CA LYS A 67 -19.65 18.16 31.50
C LYS A 67 -20.59 19.30 31.09
N MET A 68 -21.88 19.09 31.31
CA MET A 68 -22.94 20.08 31.05
C MET A 68 -23.02 21.12 32.17
N PHE A 69 -22.68 20.74 33.40
CA PHE A 69 -22.71 21.60 34.58
C PHE A 69 -21.38 21.48 35.36
N GLY A 70 -20.84 22.62 35.79
CA GLY A 70 -19.53 22.71 36.45
C GLY A 70 -18.34 22.59 35.49
N ARG A 71 -17.26 23.33 35.78
CA ARG A 71 -16.01 23.22 35.01
C ARG A 71 -15.19 22.07 35.56
N THR A 72 -14.85 21.09 34.73
CA THR A 72 -14.04 19.91 35.12
C THR A 72 -12.71 20.27 35.80
N LYS A 73 -12.10 21.40 35.41
CA LYS A 73 -10.84 21.87 36.01
C LYS A 73 -10.96 22.24 37.50
N ASN A 74 -12.18 22.44 38.00
CA ASN A 74 -12.43 22.84 39.38
C ASN A 74 -12.48 21.65 40.35
N SER A 75 -12.35 20.41 39.86
CA SER A 75 -12.37 19.21 40.69
C SER A 75 -11.31 18.21 40.24
N GLN A 76 -10.43 17.83 41.17
CA GLN A 76 -9.40 16.82 40.92
C GLN A 76 -10.00 15.46 40.57
N SER A 77 -11.12 15.07 41.19
CA SER A 77 -11.80 13.80 40.86
C SER A 77 -12.32 13.83 39.42
N ASP A 78 -12.93 14.94 38.99
CA ASP A 78 -13.42 15.09 37.62
C ASP A 78 -12.30 15.05 36.58
N ILE A 79 -11.16 15.65 36.89
CA ILE A 79 -9.97 15.61 36.02
C ILE A 79 -9.49 14.17 35.86
N LYS A 80 -9.37 13.43 36.97
CA LYS A 80 -8.95 12.01 36.98
C LYS A 80 -9.93 11.12 36.24
N THR A 81 -11.24 11.25 36.50
CA THR A 81 -12.29 10.49 35.77
C THR A 81 -12.19 10.72 34.27
N ARG A 82 -12.06 11.98 33.83
CA ARG A 82 -11.87 12.27 32.40
C ARG A 82 -10.56 11.68 31.85
N GLY A 83 -9.49 11.68 32.64
CA GLY A 83 -8.24 11.01 32.28
C GLY A 83 -8.46 9.53 31.94
N LEU A 84 -9.20 8.81 32.79
CA LEU A 84 -9.54 7.40 32.55
C LEU A 84 -10.40 7.20 31.30
N GLU A 85 -11.42 8.04 31.09
CA GLU A 85 -12.26 7.98 29.88
C GLU A 85 -11.44 8.23 28.59
N LEU A 86 -10.51 9.19 28.64
CA LEU A 86 -9.61 9.49 27.52
C LEU A 86 -8.61 8.36 27.28
N GLN A 87 -8.12 7.72 28.34
CA GLN A 87 -7.23 6.56 28.25
C GLN A 87 -7.92 5.42 27.52
N GLN A 88 -9.12 5.03 27.96
CA GLN A 88 -9.91 3.97 27.33
C GLN A 88 -10.20 4.28 25.85
N TYR A 89 -10.59 5.53 25.56
CA TYR A 89 -10.81 5.97 24.19
C TYR A 89 -9.54 5.83 23.34
N LEU A 90 -8.40 6.35 23.80
CA LEU A 90 -7.14 6.30 23.06
C LEU A 90 -6.65 4.88 22.87
N GLU A 91 -6.78 4.01 23.87
CA GLU A 91 -6.40 2.60 23.78
C GLU A 91 -7.17 1.90 22.65
N ILE A 92 -8.48 2.12 22.55
CA ILE A 92 -9.29 1.54 21.47
C ILE A 92 -8.82 2.08 20.11
N ILE A 93 -8.73 3.40 19.97
CA ILE A 93 -8.47 4.06 18.69
C ILE A 93 -7.06 3.76 18.17
N LEU A 94 -6.04 3.78 19.03
CA LEU A 94 -4.66 3.48 18.66
C LEU A 94 -4.47 2.02 18.25
N ASN A 95 -5.36 1.12 18.65
CA ASN A 95 -5.34 -0.29 18.24
C ASN A 95 -6.19 -0.59 17.00
N ILE A 96 -6.62 0.43 16.24
CA ILE A 96 -7.27 0.25 14.92
C ILE A 96 -6.21 0.38 13.81
N PRO A 97 -5.73 -0.73 13.21
CA PRO A 97 -4.56 -0.70 12.31
C PRO A 97 -4.75 0.17 11.07
N THR A 98 -5.97 0.23 10.54
CA THR A 98 -6.33 1.04 9.36
C THR A 98 -6.01 2.52 9.57
N LEU A 99 -6.12 3.01 10.81
CA LEU A 99 -5.88 4.42 11.15
C LEU A 99 -4.39 4.80 11.14
N TRP A 100 -3.47 3.84 11.23
CA TRP A 100 -2.02 4.08 11.26
C TRP A 100 -1.48 4.61 9.93
N SER A 101 -2.25 4.47 8.86
CA SER A 101 -1.93 5.05 7.55
C SER A 101 -1.99 6.58 7.54
N PHE A 102 -2.72 7.20 8.47
CA PHE A 102 -2.89 8.65 8.51
C PHE A 102 -1.77 9.34 9.29
N GLN A 103 -1.23 10.44 8.75
CA GLN A 103 -0.05 11.09 9.30
C GLN A 103 -0.24 11.57 10.74
N PHE A 104 -1.43 12.06 11.09
CA PHE A 104 -1.72 12.58 12.43
C PHE A 104 -1.72 11.49 13.52
N PHE A 105 -1.78 10.20 13.17
CA PHE A 105 -1.62 9.11 14.13
C PHE A 105 -0.17 8.91 14.55
N ARG A 106 0.80 9.22 13.66
CA ARG A 106 2.23 9.07 13.95
C ARG A 106 2.69 9.91 15.15
N GLU A 107 1.99 11.01 15.44
CA GLU A 107 2.26 11.82 16.62
C GLU A 107 2.09 11.03 17.93
N PHE A 108 1.20 10.04 17.97
CA PHE A 108 0.90 9.27 19.18
C PHE A 108 1.71 7.99 19.31
N LEU A 109 2.18 7.43 18.19
CA LEU A 109 2.87 6.14 18.18
C LEU A 109 4.35 6.28 18.62
N PRO A 110 4.87 5.31 19.40
CA PRO A 110 6.29 5.23 19.72
C PRO A 110 7.16 5.17 18.45
N GLN A 111 8.27 5.90 18.43
CA GLN A 111 9.11 6.05 17.25
C GLN A 111 9.86 4.77 16.82
N ALA A 112 9.82 3.71 17.64
CA ALA A 112 10.54 2.47 17.38
C ALA A 112 10.21 1.86 16.01
N GLU A 113 9.00 2.08 15.47
CA GLU A 113 8.57 1.46 14.22
C GLU A 113 8.80 2.29 12.95
N LEU A 114 9.17 3.58 13.06
CA LEU A 114 9.80 4.26 11.91
C LEU A 114 11.20 3.68 11.65
N LEU A 115 11.87 3.24 12.73
CA LEU A 115 13.20 2.63 12.69
C LEU A 115 13.17 1.12 12.43
N ASP A 116 12.20 0.35 12.93
CA ASP A 116 12.17 -1.12 12.76
C ASP A 116 11.78 -1.54 11.33
N GLU A 117 11.01 -0.72 10.60
CA GLU A 117 10.81 -0.90 9.15
C GLU A 117 12.08 -0.57 8.34
N THR A 118 12.99 0.26 8.87
CA THR A 118 14.32 0.53 8.30
C THR A 118 15.42 -0.43 8.77
N PHE A 119 15.37 -0.93 10.00
CA PHE A 119 16.38 -1.83 10.58
C PHE A 119 16.20 -3.27 10.09
N ARG A 120 14.96 -3.71 9.86
CA ARG A 120 14.70 -4.96 9.11
C ARG A 120 15.20 -4.90 7.66
N LEU A 121 15.42 -3.72 7.09
CA LEU A 121 15.98 -3.58 5.73
C LEU A 121 17.51 -3.64 5.71
N GLU A 122 18.18 -3.39 6.84
CA GLU A 122 19.64 -3.51 6.94
C GLU A 122 20.07 -4.96 7.24
N GLN A 123 19.31 -5.71 8.04
CA GLN A 123 19.63 -7.11 8.35
C GLN A 123 19.32 -8.12 7.22
N ILE A 124 18.41 -7.78 6.30
CA ILE A 124 18.12 -8.64 5.13
C ILE A 124 19.16 -8.45 4.01
N ASN A 125 19.92 -7.34 4.01
CA ASN A 125 20.94 -7.05 2.99
C ASN A 125 22.21 -7.89 3.12
N THR A 126 22.40 -8.62 4.22
CA THR A 126 23.59 -9.45 4.43
C THR A 126 23.39 -10.91 4.02
N GLU A 127 22.20 -11.32 3.56
CA GLU A 127 21.89 -12.73 3.30
C GLU A 127 21.20 -12.97 1.93
N TYR A 128 21.60 -12.23 0.90
CA TYR A 128 21.27 -12.56 -0.49
C TYR A 128 22.53 -12.85 -1.31
N SER A 129 22.64 -14.09 -1.81
CA SER A 129 23.70 -14.52 -2.72
C SER A 129 23.73 -13.62 -3.96
N LYS A 130 24.92 -13.20 -4.36
CA LYS A 130 25.21 -12.41 -5.57
C LYS A 130 24.54 -13.01 -6.81
N ASP A 131 24.31 -14.31 -6.84
CA ASP A 131 23.76 -15.04 -7.99
C ASP A 131 22.29 -14.69 -8.29
N LEU A 132 21.48 -14.34 -7.27
CA LEU A 132 20.08 -13.95 -7.47
C LEU A 132 19.93 -12.55 -8.07
N CYS A 133 20.85 -11.64 -7.72
CA CYS A 133 20.92 -10.29 -8.26
C CYS A 133 21.28 -10.31 -9.76
N TRP A 134 22.19 -11.22 -10.14
CA TRP A 134 22.60 -11.40 -11.52
C TRP A 134 21.47 -11.93 -12.42
N LEU A 135 20.66 -12.88 -11.94
CA LEU A 135 19.53 -13.42 -12.71
C LEU A 135 18.46 -12.36 -13.00
N GLN A 136 18.13 -11.52 -12.02
CA GLN A 136 17.19 -10.41 -12.21
C GLN A 136 17.77 -9.31 -13.11
N MET A 137 19.08 -9.05 -13.02
CA MET A 137 19.78 -8.15 -13.94
C MET A 137 19.81 -8.67 -15.37
N ASP A 138 19.94 -9.99 -15.57
CA ASP A 138 19.97 -10.60 -16.90
C ASP A 138 18.59 -10.57 -17.57
N GLU A 139 17.52 -10.80 -16.81
CA GLU A 139 16.14 -10.67 -17.28
C GLU A 139 15.78 -9.20 -17.61
N LEU A 140 16.23 -8.26 -16.78
CA LEU A 140 16.11 -6.82 -17.05
C LEU A 140 16.89 -6.42 -18.30
N LYS A 141 18.13 -6.89 -18.47
CA LYS A 141 18.95 -6.68 -19.68
C LYS A 141 18.28 -7.24 -20.93
N LYS A 142 17.74 -8.46 -20.87
CA LYS A 142 17.01 -9.08 -21.98
C LYS A 142 15.76 -8.27 -22.36
N SER A 143 14.98 -7.82 -21.38
CA SER A 143 13.80 -6.96 -21.63
C SER A 143 14.18 -5.58 -22.19
N PHE A 144 15.38 -5.08 -21.85
CA PHE A 144 15.88 -3.80 -22.32
C PHE A 144 16.38 -3.91 -23.77
N LEU A 145 17.15 -4.95 -24.09
CA LEU A 145 17.63 -5.23 -25.44
C LEU A 145 16.47 -5.50 -26.41
N GLN A 146 15.47 -6.28 -25.98
CA GLN A 146 14.25 -6.54 -26.75
C GLN A 146 13.43 -5.27 -27.03
N ARG A 147 13.40 -4.32 -26.07
CA ARG A 147 12.82 -2.98 -26.28
C ARG A 147 13.66 -2.15 -27.24
N GLN A 148 15.00 -2.23 -27.16
CA GLN A 148 15.90 -1.48 -28.03
C GLN A 148 15.77 -1.90 -29.51
N GLU A 149 15.55 -3.18 -29.79
CA GLU A 149 15.28 -3.69 -31.15
C GLU A 149 13.95 -3.15 -31.70
N GLN A 150 12.92 -3.01 -30.86
CA GLN A 150 11.64 -2.39 -31.25
C GLN A 150 11.74 -0.87 -31.46
N PHE A 151 12.70 -0.18 -30.84
CA PHE A 151 12.90 1.27 -30.99
C PHE A 151 13.74 1.66 -32.23
N GLN A 152 14.40 0.72 -32.91
CA GLN A 152 15.13 1.03 -34.15
C GLN A 152 14.23 1.10 -35.39
N SER A 153 12.99 0.58 -35.34
CA SER A 153 12.07 0.61 -36.47
C SER A 153 11.14 1.84 -36.52
N ASN A 154 11.13 2.71 -35.51
CA ASN A 154 10.25 3.88 -35.47
C ASN A 154 10.95 5.14 -34.93
N LYS A 155 11.89 5.71 -35.71
CA LYS A 155 12.47 7.04 -35.46
C LYS A 155 11.78 8.13 -36.27
N LYS A 156 10.61 8.63 -35.84
CA LYS A 156 10.19 10.04 -36.03
C LYS A 156 9.17 10.43 -34.96
N ASN A 157 9.66 11.02 -33.87
CA ASN A 157 9.07 12.16 -33.14
C ASN A 157 9.68 12.23 -31.73
N LYS A 158 10.74 13.04 -31.59
CA LYS A 158 11.31 13.43 -30.29
C LYS A 158 10.45 14.53 -29.69
N GLN A 159 9.64 14.21 -28.67
CA GLN A 159 9.26 15.20 -27.67
C GLN A 159 10.22 15.06 -26.47
N LYS A 160 10.70 16.22 -26.01
CA LYS A 160 11.66 16.42 -24.93
C LYS A 160 11.16 15.75 -23.64
N GLY A 161 11.87 14.72 -23.20
CA GLY A 161 11.65 14.09 -21.90
C GLY A 161 12.08 15.04 -20.78
N LYS A 162 11.15 15.33 -19.88
CA LYS A 162 11.42 15.86 -18.54
C LYS A 162 12.39 14.93 -17.81
N GLU A 163 13.29 15.51 -17.04
CA GLU A 163 14.27 14.83 -16.18
C GLU A 163 13.66 13.63 -15.46
N ILE A 164 14.29 12.48 -15.64
CA ILE A 164 13.95 11.23 -14.96
C ILE A 164 14.42 11.41 -13.52
N SER A 165 13.48 11.63 -12.59
CA SER A 165 13.77 11.50 -11.17
C SER A 165 14.32 10.09 -10.92
N GLY A 166 15.37 9.97 -10.09
CA GLY A 166 15.99 8.69 -9.73
C GLY A 166 15.10 7.74 -8.92
N TYR A 167 13.78 7.90 -8.97
CA TYR A 167 12.81 7.09 -8.27
C TYR A 167 12.63 5.74 -8.99
N TYR A 168 13.00 4.66 -8.30
CA TYR A 168 12.69 3.31 -8.74
C TYR A 168 11.31 2.90 -8.22
N GLN A 169 10.42 2.49 -9.13
CA GLN A 169 9.06 2.06 -8.78
C GLN A 169 9.10 0.89 -7.78
N ARG A 170 8.49 1.10 -6.61
CA ARG A 170 8.45 0.08 -5.55
C ARG A 170 7.32 -0.93 -5.71
N PHE A 171 6.16 -0.47 -6.17
CA PHE A 171 4.94 -1.25 -6.16
C PHE A 171 4.51 -1.55 -7.59
N HIS A 172 4.39 -2.83 -7.91
CA HIS A 172 3.89 -3.32 -9.20
C HIS A 172 2.59 -4.09 -9.01
N PHE A 173 1.66 -3.87 -9.93
CA PHE A 173 0.35 -4.49 -9.93
C PHE A 173 0.19 -5.38 -11.15
N THR A 174 -0.32 -6.58 -10.93
CA THR A 174 -0.77 -7.48 -11.99
C THR A 174 -2.21 -7.86 -11.71
N ILE A 175 -3.08 -7.74 -12.70
CA ILE A 175 -4.46 -8.20 -12.63
C ILE A 175 -4.53 -9.39 -13.56
N ASN A 176 -4.71 -10.59 -12.99
CA ASN A 176 -4.61 -11.84 -13.76
C ASN A 176 -5.99 -12.39 -14.12
N GLU A 177 -6.93 -12.25 -13.18
CA GLU A 177 -8.22 -12.91 -13.24
C GLU A 177 -9.31 -11.91 -12.89
N PHE A 178 -10.53 -12.22 -13.32
CA PHE A 178 -11.74 -11.57 -12.85
C PHE A 178 -12.84 -12.58 -12.63
N ALA A 179 -13.74 -12.29 -11.70
CA ALA A 179 -14.98 -13.02 -11.49
C ALA A 179 -16.16 -12.09 -11.73
N ILE A 180 -17.16 -12.58 -12.46
CA ILE A 180 -18.44 -11.90 -12.60
C ILE A 180 -19.32 -12.33 -11.43
N GLN A 181 -19.67 -11.40 -10.57
CA GLN A 181 -20.64 -11.59 -9.50
C GLN A 181 -21.94 -10.85 -9.84
N ASN A 182 -23.04 -11.22 -9.18
CA ASN A 182 -24.42 -10.88 -9.56
C ASN A 182 -24.68 -9.44 -10.00
N ASP A 183 -23.93 -8.44 -9.54
CA ASP A 183 -24.09 -7.03 -9.95
C ASP A 183 -22.78 -6.33 -10.32
N PHE A 184 -21.65 -7.04 -10.32
CA PHE A 184 -20.33 -6.40 -10.51
C PHE A 184 -19.25 -7.38 -10.96
N VAL A 185 -18.21 -6.81 -11.57
CA VAL A 185 -16.96 -7.53 -11.85
C VAL A 185 -15.99 -7.33 -10.69
N LEU A 186 -15.43 -8.42 -10.20
CA LEU A 186 -14.39 -8.46 -9.19
C LEU A 186 -13.06 -8.82 -9.84
N TYR A 187 -12.04 -7.99 -9.66
CA TYR A 187 -10.71 -8.21 -10.19
C TYR A 187 -9.81 -8.83 -9.11
N PHE A 188 -9.04 -9.85 -9.48
CA PHE A 188 -8.02 -10.43 -8.62
C PHE A 188 -6.67 -9.79 -8.95
N ILE A 189 -6.15 -9.03 -8.00
CA ILE A 189 -4.99 -8.17 -8.18
C ILE A 189 -3.85 -8.68 -7.29
N ILE A 190 -2.66 -8.77 -7.87
CA ILE A 190 -1.41 -9.08 -7.19
C ILE A 190 -0.60 -7.80 -7.08
N LEU A 191 -0.34 -7.37 -5.85
CA LEU A 191 0.64 -6.34 -5.51
C LEU A 191 1.99 -7.01 -5.25
N THR A 192 3.03 -6.60 -5.96
CA THR A 192 4.43 -6.95 -5.68
C THR A 192 5.12 -5.73 -5.05
N ASP A 193 5.58 -5.86 -3.81
CA ASP A 193 6.46 -4.88 -3.14
C ASP A 193 7.92 -5.28 -3.43
N THR A 194 8.56 -4.64 -4.41
CA THR A 194 9.92 -5.01 -4.86
C THR A 194 10.95 -4.88 -3.75
N LYS A 195 10.74 -3.94 -2.82
CA LYS A 195 11.60 -3.73 -1.66
C LYS A 195 11.55 -4.89 -0.66
N LYS A 196 10.38 -5.52 -0.48
CA LYS A 196 10.16 -6.59 0.51
C LYS A 196 10.08 -7.98 -0.10
N THR A 197 10.23 -8.08 -1.43
CA THR A 197 10.01 -9.30 -2.24
C THR A 197 8.69 -10.04 -1.95
N THR A 198 7.74 -9.35 -1.31
CA THR A 198 6.49 -9.92 -0.83
C THR A 198 5.39 -9.61 -1.82
N LYS A 199 4.56 -10.62 -2.10
CA LYS A 199 3.38 -10.46 -2.96
C LYS A 199 2.12 -10.57 -2.13
N TYR A 200 1.15 -9.70 -2.42
CA TYR A 200 -0.16 -9.70 -1.79
C TYR A 200 -1.23 -9.90 -2.86
N ARG A 201 -2.08 -10.90 -2.68
CA ARG A 201 -3.30 -11.06 -3.49
C ARG A 201 -4.45 -10.36 -2.79
N PHE A 202 -5.15 -9.50 -3.50
CA PHE A 202 -6.37 -8.88 -3.01
C PHE A 202 -7.42 -8.78 -4.13
N GLU A 203 -8.65 -8.53 -3.73
CA GLU A 203 -9.79 -8.45 -4.62
C GLU A 203 -10.36 -7.03 -4.60
N ALA A 204 -10.65 -6.48 -5.76
CA ALA A 204 -11.21 -5.13 -5.86
C ALA A 204 -12.19 -5.02 -7.02
N ARG A 205 -13.27 -4.27 -6.80
CA ARG A 205 -14.16 -3.83 -7.89
C ARG A 205 -13.60 -2.57 -8.53
N TYR A 206 -14.04 -2.29 -9.75
CA TYR A 206 -13.76 -1.02 -10.43
C TYR A 206 -14.07 0.19 -9.53
N SER A 207 -15.19 0.17 -8.80
CA SER A 207 -15.57 1.24 -7.88
C SER A 207 -14.59 1.46 -6.72
N ASN A 208 -13.95 0.40 -6.22
CA ASN A 208 -12.96 0.54 -5.16
C ASN A 208 -11.70 1.26 -5.65
N LEU A 209 -11.22 0.91 -6.85
CA LEU A 209 -10.08 1.57 -7.48
C LEU A 209 -10.41 3.02 -7.87
N ARG A 210 -11.64 3.26 -8.33
CA ARG A 210 -12.14 4.59 -8.66
C ARG A 210 -12.26 5.50 -7.44
N ASP A 211 -12.71 4.96 -6.30
CA ASP A 211 -12.75 5.71 -5.04
C ASP A 211 -11.35 6.20 -4.64
N CYS A 212 -10.32 5.37 -4.81
CA CYS A 212 -8.92 5.77 -4.60
C CYS A 212 -8.48 6.89 -5.56
N HIS A 213 -8.81 6.79 -6.85
CA HIS A 213 -8.55 7.85 -7.82
C HIS A 213 -9.23 9.18 -7.43
N HIS A 214 -10.49 9.14 -7.01
CA HIS A 214 -11.20 10.35 -6.56
C HIS A 214 -10.59 10.98 -5.30
N LEU A 215 -9.96 10.19 -4.43
CA LEU A 215 -9.20 10.73 -3.30
C LEU A 215 -7.95 11.48 -3.78
N LEU A 216 -7.25 10.96 -4.79
CA LEU A 216 -6.11 11.65 -5.40
C LEU A 216 -6.52 12.95 -6.09
N GLU A 217 -7.64 12.97 -6.81
CA GLU A 217 -8.16 14.18 -7.45
C GLU A 217 -8.46 15.29 -6.42
N LYS A 218 -8.87 14.93 -5.20
CA LYS A 218 -9.11 15.92 -4.13
C LYS A 218 -7.83 16.54 -3.58
N GLN A 219 -6.69 15.86 -3.67
CA GLN A 219 -5.40 16.33 -3.16
C GLN A 219 -4.62 17.23 -4.14
N GLN A 220 -5.33 17.96 -5.00
CA GLN A 220 -4.76 18.92 -5.97
C GLN A 220 -3.85 18.33 -7.06
N PHE A 221 -3.73 17.00 -7.17
CA PHE A 221 -3.04 16.35 -8.29
C PHE A 221 -3.84 16.35 -9.61
N LYS A 222 -5.00 17.03 -9.68
CA LYS A 222 -5.93 16.94 -10.83
C LYS A 222 -5.27 17.14 -12.20
N ASN A 223 -4.26 18.02 -12.28
CA ASN A 223 -3.58 18.33 -13.53
C ASN A 223 -2.40 17.40 -13.87
N SER A 224 -2.02 16.51 -12.96
CA SER A 224 -0.92 15.54 -13.14
C SER A 224 -1.37 14.08 -13.11
N LEU A 225 -2.63 13.80 -12.71
CA LEU A 225 -3.13 12.43 -12.63
C LEU A 225 -3.30 11.80 -14.01
N PHE A 226 -2.90 10.54 -14.11
CA PHE A 226 -3.19 9.71 -15.27
C PHE A 226 -4.69 9.52 -15.45
N HIS A 227 -5.12 9.32 -16.69
CA HIS A 227 -6.52 9.13 -16.99
C HIS A 227 -7.04 7.83 -16.36
N PHE A 228 -8.02 7.94 -15.45
CA PHE A 228 -8.68 6.77 -14.91
C PHE A 228 -9.61 6.15 -15.97
N PRO A 229 -9.62 4.82 -16.15
CA PRO A 229 -10.45 4.17 -17.16
C PRO A 229 -11.92 4.53 -16.97
N LYS A 230 -12.56 5.13 -17.98
CA LYS A 230 -13.96 5.61 -17.86
C LYS A 230 -14.95 4.44 -17.70
N ARG A 231 -15.99 4.69 -16.90
CA ARG A 231 -17.19 3.84 -16.92
C ARG A 231 -17.89 4.06 -18.26
N ARG A 232 -18.10 3.02 -19.05
CA ARG A 232 -18.98 3.11 -20.23
C ARG A 232 -20.43 3.16 -19.72
N LEU A 233 -21.19 4.16 -20.19
CA LEU A 233 -22.62 4.32 -19.90
C LEU A 233 -23.36 3.21 -20.67
N ILE A 234 -24.18 2.44 -19.94
CA ILE A 234 -25.16 1.45 -20.44
C ILE A 234 -24.59 0.06 -20.78
N GLY A 235 -25.06 -0.95 -20.03
CA GLY A 235 -25.51 -2.25 -20.55
C GLY A 235 -24.54 -3.31 -21.10
N GLN A 236 -23.22 -3.12 -21.20
CA GLN A 236 -22.40 -4.11 -21.95
C GLN A 236 -21.06 -4.54 -21.34
N THR A 237 -20.55 -3.91 -20.27
CA THR A 237 -19.23 -4.37 -19.76
C THR A 237 -19.31 -5.69 -18.98
N ARG A 238 -20.46 -6.08 -18.43
CA ARG A 238 -20.59 -7.36 -17.74
C ARG A 238 -20.79 -8.51 -18.72
N ASP A 239 -21.55 -8.24 -19.78
CA ASP A 239 -22.02 -9.24 -20.73
C ASP A 239 -21.01 -9.51 -21.85
N ASN A 240 -19.95 -8.69 -21.94
CA ASN A 240 -18.86 -8.88 -22.90
C ASN A 240 -17.51 -9.07 -22.17
N PRO A 241 -17.00 -10.31 -22.10
CA PRO A 241 -15.70 -10.62 -21.50
C PRO A 241 -14.52 -9.83 -22.08
N GLN A 242 -14.54 -9.50 -23.38
CA GLN A 242 -13.47 -8.72 -24.02
C GLN A 242 -13.41 -7.30 -23.44
N LEU A 243 -14.56 -6.69 -23.16
CA LEU A 243 -14.62 -5.37 -22.53
C LEU A 243 -14.14 -5.40 -21.06
N ILE A 244 -14.34 -6.53 -20.37
CA ILE A 244 -13.81 -6.72 -19.03
C ILE A 244 -12.27 -6.79 -19.08
N GLN A 245 -11.73 -7.55 -20.04
CA GLN A 245 -10.31 -7.71 -20.25
C GLN A 245 -9.64 -6.38 -20.68
N GLU A 246 -10.25 -5.63 -21.59
CA GLU A 246 -9.77 -4.29 -21.98
C GLU A 246 -9.68 -3.37 -20.74
N ARG A 247 -10.73 -3.38 -19.90
CA ARG A 247 -10.73 -2.59 -18.66
C ARG A 247 -9.70 -3.09 -17.65
N GLN A 248 -9.50 -4.40 -17.55
CA GLN A 248 -8.47 -5.01 -16.70
C GLN A 248 -7.07 -4.50 -17.08
N GLU A 249 -6.73 -4.53 -18.37
CA GLU A 249 -5.45 -4.01 -18.87
C GLU A 249 -5.29 -2.51 -18.61
N GLN A 250 -6.36 -1.74 -18.83
CA GLN A 250 -6.38 -0.31 -18.56
C GLN A 250 -6.19 0.00 -17.07
N LEU A 251 -6.83 -0.75 -16.17
CA LEU A 251 -6.68 -0.61 -14.73
C LEU A 251 -5.27 -0.99 -14.27
N GLN A 252 -4.72 -2.09 -14.79
CA GLN A 252 -3.34 -2.50 -14.50
C GLN A 252 -2.35 -1.42 -14.94
N ARG A 253 -2.50 -0.90 -16.16
CA ARG A 253 -1.66 0.17 -16.69
C ARG A 253 -1.78 1.43 -15.81
N TYR A 254 -3.01 1.84 -15.49
CA TYR A 254 -3.27 2.99 -14.63
C TYR A 254 -2.61 2.85 -13.26
N LEU A 255 -2.75 1.70 -12.59
CA LEU A 255 -2.13 1.46 -11.29
C LEU A 255 -0.60 1.55 -11.40
N ASN A 256 0.01 0.86 -12.37
CA ASN A 256 1.46 0.88 -12.51
C ASN A 256 2.01 2.26 -12.88
N GLN A 257 1.31 3.05 -13.70
CA GLN A 257 1.69 4.44 -14.00
C GLN A 257 1.54 5.34 -12.78
N THR A 258 0.45 5.20 -12.03
CA THR A 258 0.22 6.01 -10.82
C THR A 258 1.29 5.73 -9.77
N PHE A 259 1.68 4.47 -9.59
CA PHE A 259 2.71 4.06 -8.64
C PHE A 259 4.15 4.24 -9.14
N SER A 260 4.36 4.69 -10.39
CA SER A 260 5.69 5.08 -10.88
C SER A 260 6.03 6.54 -10.58
N VAL A 261 5.10 7.32 -10.02
CA VAL A 261 5.30 8.74 -9.68
C VAL A 261 5.49 8.88 -8.17
N GLN A 262 6.66 9.36 -7.74
CA GLN A 262 7.03 9.44 -6.33
C GLN A 262 6.04 10.27 -5.51
N GLU A 263 5.64 11.46 -6.00
CA GLU A 263 4.75 12.34 -5.27
C GLU A 263 3.39 11.69 -4.98
N PHE A 264 2.92 10.83 -5.90
CA PHE A 264 1.67 10.09 -5.69
C PHE A 264 1.85 9.00 -4.65
N VAL A 265 2.95 8.25 -4.69
CA VAL A 265 3.21 7.14 -3.75
C VAL A 265 3.35 7.65 -2.31
N GLU A 266 3.85 8.86 -2.12
CA GLU A 266 3.98 9.50 -0.81
C GLU A 266 2.67 10.14 -0.32
N SER A 267 1.67 10.28 -1.19
CA SER A 267 0.37 10.86 -0.83
C SER A 267 -0.43 9.96 0.12
N GLU A 268 -1.19 10.59 1.02
CA GLU A 268 -2.01 9.88 2.01
C GLU A 268 -2.97 8.83 1.39
N PRO A 269 -3.63 9.08 0.23
CA PRO A 269 -4.50 8.10 -0.41
C PRO A 269 -3.78 6.82 -0.85
N LEU A 270 -2.58 6.93 -1.42
CA LEU A 270 -1.83 5.75 -1.85
C LEU A 270 -1.16 5.03 -0.68
N VAL A 271 -0.69 5.77 0.33
CA VAL A 271 -0.20 5.17 1.57
C VAL A 271 -1.32 4.34 2.23
N TYR A 272 -2.52 4.91 2.35
CA TYR A 272 -3.70 4.19 2.81
C TYR A 272 -4.01 2.97 1.95
N PHE A 273 -4.01 3.12 0.62
CA PHE A 273 -4.32 2.04 -0.32
C PHE A 273 -3.37 0.84 -0.14
N ILE A 274 -2.06 1.09 -0.04
CA ILE A 274 -1.07 0.04 0.20
C ILE A 274 -1.23 -0.58 1.59
N THR A 275 -1.42 0.22 2.64
CA THR A 275 -1.64 -0.30 4.00
C THR A 275 -2.86 -1.20 4.05
N LYS A 276 -3.97 -0.80 3.41
CA LYS A 276 -5.18 -1.60 3.31
C LYS A 276 -4.90 -2.96 2.64
N ILE A 277 -4.21 -2.96 1.50
CA ILE A 277 -3.84 -4.21 0.80
C ILE A 277 -2.99 -5.11 1.69
N LYS A 278 -2.05 -4.55 2.46
CA LYS A 278 -1.20 -5.34 3.35
C LYS A 278 -1.93 -5.92 4.55
N LEU A 279 -2.98 -5.25 5.03
CA LEU A 279 -3.81 -5.70 6.15
C LEU A 279 -4.85 -6.74 5.73
N GLU A 280 -5.50 -6.53 4.59
CA GLU A 280 -6.64 -7.34 4.13
C GLU A 280 -6.26 -8.39 3.08
N GLY A 281 -5.17 -8.17 2.36
CA GLY A 281 -4.69 -9.04 1.29
C GLY A 281 -4.04 -10.31 1.82
N LYS A 282 -4.15 -11.39 1.03
CA LYS A 282 -3.51 -12.68 1.33
C LYS A 282 -2.05 -12.63 0.88
N PRO A 283 -1.06 -12.79 1.78
CA PRO A 283 0.33 -12.90 1.36
C PRO A 283 0.53 -14.18 0.54
N ILE A 284 1.11 -14.06 -0.64
CA ILE A 284 1.47 -15.20 -1.47
C ILE A 284 2.86 -15.66 -0.99
N LYS A 285 2.91 -16.76 -0.24
CA LYS A 285 4.18 -17.42 0.10
C LYS A 285 4.73 -18.04 -1.17
N GLN A 286 5.87 -17.56 -1.65
CA GLN A 286 6.62 -18.29 -2.67
C GLN A 286 7.24 -19.53 -2.00
N ASN A 287 6.65 -20.70 -2.21
CA ASN A 287 7.30 -21.95 -1.86
C ASN A 287 8.56 -22.09 -2.75
N LEU A 288 9.74 -22.18 -2.12
CA LEU A 288 11.03 -22.39 -2.78
C LEU A 288 11.02 -23.61 -3.74
N ASN A 289 10.20 -24.63 -3.44
CA ASN A 289 10.18 -25.87 -4.21
C ASN A 289 9.49 -25.76 -5.58
N GLU A 290 8.57 -24.82 -5.78
CA GLU A 290 7.87 -24.69 -7.08
C GLU A 290 8.74 -24.04 -8.16
N ARG A 291 9.76 -23.26 -7.78
CA ARG A 291 10.71 -22.69 -8.75
C ARG A 291 11.64 -23.75 -9.34
N VAL A 292 12.09 -24.73 -8.54
CA VAL A 292 13.00 -25.78 -9.03
C VAL A 292 12.25 -26.72 -9.98
N SER A 293 10.98 -27.04 -9.73
CA SER A 293 10.18 -27.89 -10.62
C SER A 293 9.77 -27.21 -11.93
N GLN A 294 9.55 -25.89 -11.95
CA GLN A 294 9.24 -25.17 -13.20
C GLN A 294 10.50 -24.91 -14.05
N LEU A 295 11.66 -24.66 -13.42
CA LEU A 295 12.94 -24.55 -14.12
C LEU A 295 13.44 -25.91 -14.64
N SER A 296 13.26 -27.01 -13.90
CA SER A 296 13.67 -28.33 -14.39
C SER A 296 12.80 -28.81 -15.54
N GLN A 297 11.50 -28.49 -15.58
CA GLN A 297 10.63 -28.84 -16.72
C GLN A 297 10.91 -28.00 -17.98
N GLN A 298 11.30 -26.73 -17.83
CA GLN A 298 11.68 -25.91 -18.99
C GLN A 298 13.07 -26.25 -19.54
N VAL A 299 14.02 -26.66 -18.69
CA VAL A 299 15.37 -27.03 -19.14
C VAL A 299 15.40 -28.41 -19.80
N ILE A 300 14.53 -29.35 -19.41
CA ILE A 300 14.41 -30.67 -20.06
C ILE A 300 13.70 -30.55 -21.43
N GLY A 301 12.74 -29.63 -21.58
CA GLY A 301 12.06 -29.41 -22.86
C GLY A 301 12.90 -28.69 -23.93
N SER A 302 13.82 -27.81 -23.53
CA SER A 302 14.68 -27.08 -24.46
C SER A 302 15.97 -27.81 -24.85
N SER A 303 16.39 -28.82 -24.09
CA SER A 303 17.60 -29.62 -24.38
C SER A 303 17.33 -30.81 -25.30
N PHE A 304 16.08 -31.27 -25.43
CA PHE A 304 15.71 -32.34 -26.37
C PHE A 304 15.53 -31.86 -27.83
N ASN A 305 15.26 -30.57 -28.05
CA ASN A 305 15.08 -30.01 -29.40
C ASN A 305 16.37 -29.47 -30.04
N LEU A 306 17.45 -29.29 -29.27
CA LEU A 306 18.75 -28.86 -29.82
C LEU A 306 19.62 -30.02 -30.30
N SER A 307 19.41 -31.24 -29.79
CA SER A 307 20.13 -32.43 -30.25
C SER A 307 19.62 -32.98 -31.58
N GLN A 308 18.34 -32.80 -31.92
CA GLN A 308 17.80 -33.21 -33.22
C GLN A 308 18.12 -32.21 -34.36
N GLY A 309 18.28 -30.91 -34.08
CA GLY A 309 18.59 -29.91 -35.10
C GLY A 309 20.05 -29.84 -35.55
N ILE A 310 20.97 -30.52 -34.86
CA ILE A 310 22.41 -30.50 -35.20
C ILE A 310 22.81 -31.69 -36.10
N GLU A 311 22.05 -32.80 -36.10
CA GLU A 311 22.28 -33.91 -37.03
C GLU A 311 21.81 -33.59 -38.46
N GLU A 312 20.69 -32.88 -38.65
CA GLU A 312 20.20 -32.54 -40.00
C GLU A 312 21.09 -31.54 -40.76
N ILE A 313 21.90 -30.73 -40.08
CA ILE A 313 22.80 -29.77 -40.72
C ILE A 313 24.12 -30.42 -41.17
N ARG A 314 24.45 -31.61 -40.66
CA ARG A 314 25.66 -32.34 -41.06
C ARG A 314 25.48 -33.17 -42.33
N GLU A 315 24.26 -33.61 -42.64
CA GLU A 315 24.00 -34.42 -43.85
C GLU A 315 23.82 -33.60 -45.12
N GLN A 316 23.52 -32.30 -45.04
CA GLN A 316 23.39 -31.43 -46.23
C GLN A 316 24.70 -30.82 -46.74
N LYS A 317 25.86 -31.16 -46.16
CA LYS A 317 27.18 -30.71 -46.64
C LYS A 317 28.04 -31.82 -47.28
N SER A 318 27.46 -32.99 -47.53
CA SER A 318 28.16 -34.14 -48.14
C SER A 318 27.50 -34.66 -49.43
N CYS A 319 26.86 -33.80 -50.22
CA CYS A 319 26.50 -34.10 -51.61
C CYS A 319 27.02 -33.03 -52.55
#